data_AF-A0A519K7A3-F1
#
_entry.id   AF-A0A519K7A3-F1
#
_cell.length_a   1.000
_cell.length_b   1.000
_cell.length_c   1.000
_cell.angle_alpha   90.00
_cell.angle_beta   90.00
_cell.angle_gamma   90.00
#
_symmetry.space_group_name_H-M   'P 1'
#
loop_
_entity.id
_entity.type
_entity.pdbx_description
1 polymer ?
#
loop_
_entity_poly.entity_id
_entity_poly.type
_entity_poly.pdbx_seq_one_letter_code
_entity_poly.pdbx_strand_id
1 'polypeptide(L)'
;MGASGGELLKQGAWAPATSSELLLHLWITGVAAQLVVGWTVVVVGLRALKAGRWIGRVALAGVVAAVALQVVMHARGAAPQAFYLAPPHADLFLIGALIALRRWRLAGQAMERPIGLLAAAGRLALPFWFWLWPLLAFPRLVLARSLEPREVGAALLAAAVLALATERGVQRPLQRRLEARPMLSLLTCGALVGSLAIGAAALFALDGLPERASAAVRAEEAAVMVRAPLQRRCHMEEAVIPSAAACTVPVGARADVVLWGNSHASHISPALLAWAGSRGHAVRQATMSGCLTLAGRDNGIVSDACARFNRQAIEEWGRVRPAMILVGA
;
A
#
# COMPACT_ATOMS: atom_id res chain seq x y z
N MET A 1 4.56 13.21 -3.94
CA MET A 1 3.12 13.46 -4.19
C MET A 1 2.45 12.11 -4.05
N GLY A 2 1.80 11.86 -2.93
CA GLY A 2 1.20 10.56 -2.65
C GLY A 2 -0.01 10.35 -3.55
N ALA A 3 0.00 9.28 -4.32
CA ALA A 3 -1.19 8.80 -5.01
C ALA A 3 -2.25 8.45 -3.95
N SER A 4 -3.51 8.81 -4.20
CA SER A 4 -4.62 8.31 -3.37
C SER A 4 -4.62 6.78 -3.39
N GLY A 5 -5.07 6.11 -2.32
CA GLY A 5 -5.21 4.65 -2.31
C GLY A 5 -6.05 4.10 -3.48
N GLY A 6 -6.97 4.91 -4.00
CA GLY A 6 -7.75 4.62 -5.19
C GLY A 6 -6.99 4.79 -6.52
N GLU A 7 -6.02 5.71 -6.61
CA GLU A 7 -5.08 5.79 -7.74
C GLU A 7 -4.14 4.57 -7.76
N LEU A 8 -3.66 4.12 -6.59
CA LEU A 8 -2.78 2.95 -6.48
C LEU A 8 -3.46 1.67 -6.99
N LEU A 9 -4.77 1.52 -6.73
CA LEU A 9 -5.59 0.45 -7.30
C LEU A 9 -5.85 0.58 -8.80
N LYS A 10 -5.46 1.68 -9.45
CA LYS A 10 -5.62 1.87 -10.91
C LYS A 10 -4.29 1.80 -11.66
N GLN A 11 -3.16 1.79 -10.94
CA GLN A 11 -1.83 1.74 -11.53
C GLN A 11 -1.37 0.28 -11.69
N GLY A 12 -0.84 -0.04 -12.88
CA GLY A 12 -0.17 -1.32 -13.12
C GLY A 12 1.18 -1.40 -12.40
N ALA A 13 1.71 -2.61 -12.26
CA ALA A 13 2.93 -2.96 -11.51
C ALA A 13 4.21 -2.15 -11.87
N TRP A 14 4.20 -1.44 -13.00
CA TRP A 14 5.37 -0.79 -13.60
C TRP A 14 5.23 0.73 -13.75
N ALA A 15 4.22 1.36 -13.15
CA ALA A 15 4.08 2.80 -13.19
C ALA A 15 5.22 3.48 -12.39
N PRO A 16 5.94 4.49 -12.93
CA PRO A 16 7.08 5.13 -12.25
C PRO A 16 6.78 5.64 -10.83
N ALA A 17 5.52 5.99 -10.57
CA ALA A 17 5.02 6.48 -9.29
C ALA A 17 5.07 5.44 -8.14
N THR A 18 5.18 4.13 -8.44
CA THR A 18 5.15 3.09 -7.40
C THR A 18 6.51 2.76 -6.80
N SER A 19 7.61 3.23 -7.41
CA SER A 19 8.98 2.87 -7.03
C SER A 19 9.45 3.45 -5.67
N SER A 20 8.81 4.52 -5.19
CA SER A 20 9.10 5.17 -3.90
C SER A 20 8.07 4.89 -2.82
N GLU A 21 7.06 4.07 -3.09
CA GLU A 21 5.93 3.87 -2.19
C GLU A 21 6.21 2.74 -1.19
N LEU A 22 6.44 3.13 0.07
CA LEU A 22 6.68 2.21 1.20
C LEU A 22 5.55 1.19 1.37
N LEU A 23 4.30 1.61 1.10
CA LEU A 23 3.12 0.75 1.21
C LEU A 23 3.14 -0.40 0.21
N LEU A 24 3.62 -0.18 -1.02
CA LEU A 24 3.72 -1.25 -2.02
C LEU A 24 4.76 -2.30 -1.58
N HIS A 25 5.90 -1.85 -1.05
CA HIS A 25 6.94 -2.75 -0.56
C HIS A 25 6.45 -3.58 0.63
N LEU A 26 5.77 -2.96 1.58
CA LEU A 26 5.15 -3.67 2.71
C LEU A 26 4.10 -4.69 2.23
N TRP A 27 3.30 -4.33 1.23
CA TRP A 27 2.32 -5.22 0.63
C TRP A 27 2.96 -6.44 -0.06
N ILE A 28 3.97 -6.25 -0.91
CA ILE A 28 4.71 -7.36 -1.56
C ILE A 28 5.25 -8.32 -0.51
N THR A 29 5.83 -7.77 0.56
CA THR A 29 6.39 -8.55 1.67
C THR A 29 5.28 -9.33 2.40
N GLY A 30 4.11 -8.72 2.58
CA GLY A 30 2.92 -9.36 3.18
C GLY A 30 2.37 -10.50 2.33
N VAL A 31 2.27 -10.34 1.00
CA VAL A 31 1.83 -11.40 0.08
C VAL A 31 2.82 -12.56 0.08
N ALA A 32 4.13 -12.27 0.02
CA ALA A 32 5.16 -13.30 0.12
C ALA A 32 5.04 -14.10 1.42
N ALA A 33 4.82 -13.42 2.56
CA ALA A 33 4.62 -14.08 3.84
C ALA A 33 3.40 -15.02 3.85
N GLN A 34 2.27 -14.58 3.30
CA GLN A 34 1.06 -15.42 3.18
C GLN A 34 1.32 -16.69 2.36
N LEU A 35 1.98 -16.56 1.21
CA LEU A 35 2.32 -17.70 0.34
C LEU A 35 3.27 -18.69 1.04
N VAL A 36 4.29 -18.18 1.73
CA VAL A 36 5.24 -19.00 2.51
C VAL A 36 4.52 -19.77 3.61
N VAL A 37 3.67 -19.10 4.40
CA VAL A 37 2.92 -19.73 5.50
C VAL A 37 1.95 -20.77 4.97
N GLY A 38 1.12 -20.41 3.98
CA GLY A 38 0.16 -21.32 3.37
C GLY A 38 0.81 -22.56 2.78
N TRP A 39 1.90 -22.39 2.04
CA TRP A 39 2.65 -23.51 1.47
C TRP A 39 3.31 -24.40 2.53
N THR A 40 3.81 -23.80 3.62
CA THR A 40 4.37 -24.56 4.75
C THR A 40 3.32 -25.46 5.39
N VAL A 41 2.10 -24.95 5.61
CA VAL A 41 0.97 -25.74 6.14
C VAL A 41 0.65 -26.92 5.21
N VAL A 42 0.59 -26.69 3.90
CA VAL A 42 0.35 -27.75 2.91
C VAL A 42 1.44 -28.83 2.96
N VAL A 43 2.71 -28.43 2.92
CA VAL A 43 3.84 -29.38 2.92
C VAL A 43 3.88 -30.20 4.20
N VAL A 44 3.77 -29.56 5.36
CA VAL A 44 3.84 -30.26 6.65
C VAL A 44 2.59 -31.11 6.86
N GLY A 45 1.40 -30.63 6.49
CA GLY A 45 0.15 -31.40 6.55
C GLY A 45 0.22 -32.67 5.69
N LEU A 46 0.68 -32.55 4.44
CA LEU A 46 0.88 -33.72 3.56
C LEU A 46 1.93 -34.69 4.13
N ARG A 47 3.00 -34.21 4.76
CA ARG A 47 3.98 -35.09 5.42
C ARG A 47 3.42 -35.77 6.66
N ALA A 48 2.66 -35.06 7.49
CA ALA A 48 2.00 -35.61 8.68
C ALA A 48 1.00 -36.72 8.32
N LEU A 49 0.29 -36.55 7.20
CA LEU A 49 -0.63 -37.55 6.63
C LEU A 49 0.08 -38.67 5.86
N LYS A 50 1.42 -38.75 5.91
CA LYS A 50 2.25 -39.69 5.11
C LYS A 50 2.00 -39.61 3.59
N ALA A 51 1.44 -38.50 3.13
CA ALA A 51 1.09 -38.21 1.75
C ALA A 51 2.15 -37.36 1.01
N GLY A 52 3.41 -37.34 1.50
CA GLY A 52 4.48 -36.48 0.97
C GLY A 52 4.77 -36.65 -0.53
N ARG A 53 4.43 -37.81 -1.13
CA ARG A 53 4.51 -38.03 -2.58
C ARG A 53 3.63 -37.07 -3.40
N TRP A 54 2.58 -36.52 -2.79
CA TRP A 54 1.62 -35.62 -3.44
C TRP A 54 2.05 -34.16 -3.47
N ILE A 55 3.07 -33.76 -2.70
CA ILE A 55 3.51 -32.35 -2.60
C ILE A 55 3.76 -31.73 -3.98
N GLY A 56 4.47 -32.44 -4.86
CA GLY A 56 4.74 -31.95 -6.21
C GLY A 56 3.49 -31.82 -7.09
N ARG A 57 2.51 -32.73 -6.93
CA ARG A 57 1.23 -32.65 -7.67
C ARG A 57 0.37 -31.51 -7.17
N VAL A 58 0.34 -31.28 -5.85
CA VAL A 58 -0.39 -30.16 -5.23
C VAL A 58 0.24 -28.82 -5.64
N ALA A 59 1.57 -28.72 -5.67
CA ALA A 59 2.24 -27.52 -6.19
C ALA A 59 1.87 -27.24 -7.65
N LEU A 60 1.92 -28.26 -8.51
CA LEU A 60 1.57 -28.13 -9.93
C LEU A 60 0.10 -27.73 -10.13
N ALA A 61 -0.82 -28.37 -9.40
CA ALA A 61 -2.24 -28.01 -9.43
C ALA A 61 -2.46 -26.56 -8.97
N GLY A 62 -1.72 -26.13 -7.94
CA GLY A 62 -1.75 -24.74 -7.46
C GLY A 62 -1.25 -23.73 -8.50
N VAL A 63 -0.19 -24.03 -9.26
CA VAL A 63 0.27 -23.18 -10.38
C VAL A 63 -0.83 -23.02 -11.42
N VAL A 64 -1.44 -24.13 -11.86
CA VAL A 64 -2.52 -24.08 -12.85
C VAL A 64 -3.72 -23.29 -12.34
N ALA A 65 -4.11 -23.49 -11.07
CA ALA A 65 -5.21 -22.77 -10.45
C ALA A 65 -4.93 -21.27 -10.33
N ALA A 66 -3.71 -20.87 -9.95
CA ALA A 66 -3.31 -19.47 -9.84
C ALA A 66 -3.34 -18.75 -11.20
N VAL A 67 -2.79 -19.38 -12.24
CA VAL A 67 -2.83 -18.84 -13.61
C VAL A 67 -4.28 -18.74 -14.11
N ALA A 68 -5.09 -19.78 -13.92
CA ALA A 68 -6.50 -19.76 -14.32
C ALA A 68 -7.27 -18.64 -13.59
N LEU A 69 -7.04 -18.47 -12.29
CA LEU A 69 -7.64 -17.39 -11.51
C LEU A 69 -7.22 -16.01 -12.04
N GLN A 70 -5.94 -15.83 -12.36
CA GLN A 70 -5.43 -14.59 -12.92
C GLN A 70 -6.11 -14.27 -14.27
N VAL A 71 -6.24 -15.25 -15.16
CA VAL A 71 -6.94 -15.10 -16.45
C VAL A 71 -8.41 -14.74 -16.26
N VAL A 72 -9.13 -15.43 -15.36
CA VAL A 72 -10.54 -15.14 -15.06
C VAL A 72 -10.72 -13.73 -14.49
N MET A 73 -9.84 -13.30 -13.58
CA MET A 73 -9.92 -11.96 -13.01
C MET A 73 -9.64 -10.88 -14.04
N HIS A 74 -8.66 -11.07 -14.92
CA HIS A 74 -8.40 -10.15 -16.02
C HIS A 74 -9.59 -10.08 -16.99
N ALA A 75 -10.17 -11.22 -17.37
CA ALA A 75 -11.33 -11.28 -18.25
C ALA A 75 -12.57 -10.57 -17.66
N ARG A 76 -12.68 -10.51 -16.33
CA ARG A 76 -13.76 -9.80 -15.61
C ARG A 76 -13.44 -8.34 -15.29
N GLY A 77 -12.34 -7.79 -15.81
CA GLY A 77 -11.92 -6.41 -15.54
C GLY A 77 -11.37 -6.19 -14.11
N ALA A 78 -11.06 -7.26 -13.37
CA ALA A 78 -10.53 -7.22 -12.01
C ALA A 78 -8.99 -7.33 -11.97
N ALA A 79 -8.31 -6.84 -13.01
CA ALA A 79 -6.85 -6.90 -13.13
C ALA A 79 -6.11 -6.23 -11.97
N PRO A 80 -6.54 -5.07 -11.45
CA PRO A 80 -5.85 -4.47 -10.31
C PRO A 80 -6.04 -5.26 -9.02
N GLN A 81 -7.23 -5.82 -8.77
CA GLN A 81 -7.46 -6.66 -7.60
C GLN A 81 -6.64 -7.95 -7.69
N ALA A 82 -6.48 -8.51 -8.89
CA ALA A 82 -5.62 -9.67 -9.10
C ALA A 82 -4.17 -9.37 -8.70
N PHE A 83 -3.70 -8.15 -8.96
CA PHE A 83 -2.37 -7.70 -8.55
C PHE A 83 -2.19 -7.72 -7.02
N TYR A 84 -3.20 -7.31 -6.26
CA TYR A 84 -3.05 -7.14 -4.80
C TYR A 84 -3.30 -8.41 -3.95
N LEU A 85 -3.69 -9.53 -4.56
CA LEU A 85 -4.08 -10.75 -3.84
C LEU A 85 -3.01 -11.84 -3.93
N ALA A 86 -2.81 -12.59 -2.84
CA ALA A 86 -1.84 -13.68 -2.82
C ALA A 86 -2.18 -14.86 -3.77
N PRO A 87 -3.45 -15.34 -3.86
CA PRO A 87 -3.75 -16.53 -4.69
C PRO A 87 -3.46 -16.38 -6.19
N PRO A 88 -3.80 -15.26 -6.87
CA PRO A 88 -3.42 -15.04 -8.27
C PRO A 88 -1.90 -14.98 -8.52
N HIS A 89 -1.10 -14.72 -7.48
CA HIS A 89 0.36 -14.64 -7.52
C HIS A 89 1.08 -15.87 -6.94
N ALA A 90 0.34 -16.92 -6.62
CA ALA A 90 0.92 -18.15 -6.09
C ALA A 90 1.71 -18.93 -7.14
N ASP A 91 1.48 -18.69 -8.43
CA ASP A 91 2.10 -19.37 -9.57
C ASP A 91 3.64 -19.31 -9.52
N LEU A 92 4.24 -18.11 -9.49
CA LEU A 92 5.70 -17.93 -9.48
C LEU A 92 6.33 -18.56 -8.23
N PHE A 93 5.68 -18.37 -7.08
CA PHE A 93 6.13 -18.96 -5.82
C PHE A 93 6.12 -20.49 -5.89
N LEU A 94 5.04 -21.10 -6.39
CA LEU A 94 4.88 -22.55 -6.49
C LEU A 94 5.78 -23.17 -7.57
N ILE A 95 6.07 -22.44 -8.65
CA ILE A 95 7.12 -22.83 -9.62
C ILE A 95 8.47 -22.92 -8.92
N GLY A 96 8.83 -21.90 -8.12
CA GLY A 96 10.03 -21.93 -7.28
C GLY A 96 10.04 -23.14 -6.34
N ALA A 97 8.91 -23.44 -5.70
CA ALA A 97 8.75 -24.60 -4.84
C ALA A 97 8.95 -25.93 -5.59
N LEU A 98 8.41 -26.07 -6.81
CA LEU A 98 8.59 -27.25 -7.66
C LEU A 98 10.06 -27.46 -8.04
N ILE A 99 10.76 -26.38 -8.40
CA ILE A 99 12.20 -26.41 -8.71
C ILE A 99 12.97 -26.87 -7.47
N ALA A 100 12.68 -26.29 -6.30
CA ALA A 100 13.31 -26.67 -5.05
C ALA A 100 13.08 -28.15 -4.70
N LEU A 101 11.86 -28.67 -4.89
CA LEU A 101 11.53 -30.07 -4.65
C LEU A 101 12.26 -31.03 -5.60
N ARG A 102 12.33 -30.70 -6.90
CA ARG A 102 13.08 -31.51 -7.88
C ARG A 102 14.57 -31.46 -7.59
N ARG A 103 15.11 -30.29 -7.27
CA ARG A 103 16.54 -30.10 -6.98
C ARG A 103 16.96 -30.77 -5.67
N TRP A 104 16.10 -30.79 -4.64
CA TRP A 104 16.35 -31.56 -3.41
C TRP A 104 16.47 -33.06 -3.67
N ARG A 105 15.68 -33.59 -4.61
CA ARG A 105 15.79 -35.01 -5.02
C ARG A 105 17.06 -35.31 -5.83
N LEU A 106 17.56 -34.33 -6.58
CA LEU A 106 18.74 -34.47 -7.45
C LEU A 106 20.07 -34.16 -6.74
N ALA A 107 20.06 -33.30 -5.72
CA ALA A 107 21.25 -32.85 -5.00
C ALA A 107 21.83 -33.89 -4.02
N GLY A 108 21.57 -35.17 -4.26
CA GLY A 108 21.88 -36.27 -3.36
C GLY A 108 23.35 -36.40 -2.98
N GLN A 109 24.34 -36.10 -3.85
CA GLN A 109 25.74 -36.49 -3.54
C GLN A 109 26.90 -35.63 -4.13
N ALA A 110 26.70 -34.48 -4.80
CA ALA A 110 27.81 -33.87 -5.58
C ALA A 110 28.10 -32.37 -5.41
N MET A 111 27.52 -31.65 -4.44
CA MET A 111 27.64 -30.18 -4.43
C MET A 111 27.66 -29.52 -3.03
N GLU A 112 28.53 -29.97 -2.12
CA GLU A 112 28.49 -29.51 -0.72
C GLU A 112 29.20 -28.16 -0.45
N ARG A 113 30.28 -27.82 -1.15
CA ARG A 113 31.16 -26.69 -0.75
C ARG A 113 30.67 -25.29 -1.17
N PRO A 114 30.39 -24.99 -2.45
CA PRO A 114 29.94 -23.65 -2.84
C PRO A 114 28.53 -23.31 -2.29
N ILE A 115 27.69 -24.33 -2.10
CA ILE A 115 26.36 -24.19 -1.52
C ILE A 115 26.45 -23.91 -0.01
N GLY A 116 27.44 -24.46 0.70
CA GLY A 116 27.64 -24.19 2.13
C GLY A 116 27.90 -22.71 2.44
N LEU A 117 28.73 -22.04 1.62
CA LEU A 117 29.02 -20.61 1.75
C LEU A 117 27.81 -19.73 1.40
N LEU A 118 27.13 -20.02 0.30
CA LEU A 118 25.91 -19.31 -0.09
C LEU A 118 24.78 -19.52 0.93
N ALA A 119 24.64 -20.73 1.47
CA ALA A 119 23.67 -21.02 2.53
C ALA A 119 24.06 -20.31 3.84
N ALA A 120 25.35 -20.21 4.16
CA ALA A 120 25.81 -19.44 5.32
C ALA A 120 25.53 -17.94 5.17
N ALA A 121 25.79 -17.38 3.99
CA ALA A 121 25.44 -16.01 3.66
C ALA A 121 23.92 -15.79 3.72
N GLY A 122 23.13 -16.71 3.16
CA GLY A 122 21.66 -16.66 3.19
C GLY A 122 21.08 -16.69 4.59
N ARG A 123 21.68 -17.44 5.52
CA ARG A 123 21.27 -17.47 6.94
C ARG A 123 21.42 -16.12 7.64
N LEU A 124 22.43 -15.34 7.26
CA LEU A 124 22.66 -14.00 7.82
C LEU A 124 21.93 -12.90 7.06
N ALA A 125 21.69 -13.09 5.76
CA ALA A 125 21.00 -12.11 4.93
C ALA A 125 19.61 -11.76 5.46
N LEU A 126 18.82 -12.76 5.84
CA LEU A 126 17.46 -12.54 6.35
C LEU A 126 17.42 -11.66 7.61
N PRO A 127 18.08 -12.01 8.74
CA PRO A 127 18.09 -11.16 9.92
C PRO A 127 18.82 -9.83 9.69
N PHE A 128 19.80 -9.78 8.79
CA PHE A 128 20.45 -8.51 8.41
C PHE A 128 19.48 -7.53 7.77
N TRP A 129 18.75 -7.95 6.74
CA TRP A 129 17.74 -7.10 6.10
C TRP A 129 16.62 -6.71 7.07
N PHE A 130 16.22 -7.64 7.95
CA PHE A 130 15.23 -7.37 8.99
C PHE A 130 15.64 -6.20 9.92
N TRP A 131 16.90 -6.16 10.37
CA TRP A 131 17.40 -5.08 11.24
C TRP A 131 17.81 -3.82 10.49
N LEU A 132 18.32 -3.97 9.26
CA LEU A 132 18.81 -2.85 8.47
C LEU A 132 17.69 -1.85 8.15
N TRP A 133 16.50 -2.33 7.77
CA TRP A 133 15.37 -1.47 7.42
C TRP A 133 14.95 -0.52 8.55
N PRO A 134 14.62 -0.99 9.78
CA PRO A 134 14.31 -0.13 10.91
C PRO A 134 15.43 0.86 11.25
N LEU A 135 16.69 0.40 11.24
CA LEU A 135 17.86 1.23 11.56
C LEU A 135 18.11 2.33 10.53
N LEU A 136 17.64 2.15 9.30
CA LEU A 136 17.72 3.17 8.24
C LEU A 136 16.47 4.05 8.18
N ALA A 137 15.28 3.51 8.46
CA ALA A 137 14.01 4.21 8.33
C ALA A 137 13.71 5.12 9.52
N PHE A 138 13.81 4.61 10.76
CA PHE A 138 13.41 5.38 11.95
C PHE A 138 14.26 6.64 12.16
N PRO A 139 15.60 6.61 12.00
CA PRO A 139 16.38 7.84 12.17
C PRO A 139 16.01 8.92 11.15
N ARG A 140 15.69 8.55 9.89
CA ARG A 140 15.23 9.53 8.89
C ARG A 140 13.89 10.16 9.26
N LEU A 141 12.98 9.36 9.81
CA LEU A 141 11.66 9.84 10.28
C LEU A 141 11.80 10.78 11.48
N VAL A 142 12.67 10.45 12.44
CA VAL A 142 12.86 11.26 13.66
C VAL A 142 13.68 12.52 13.39
N LEU A 143 14.74 12.43 12.58
CA LEU A 143 15.62 13.56 12.28
C LEU A 143 15.06 14.46 11.18
N ALA A 144 14.02 14.03 10.45
CA ALA A 144 13.44 14.71 9.31
C ALA A 144 14.47 15.15 8.24
N ARG A 145 15.56 14.38 8.09
CA ARG A 145 16.62 14.60 7.10
C ARG A 145 17.19 13.28 6.57
N SER A 146 17.93 13.37 5.48
CA SER A 146 18.75 12.25 5.00
C SER A 146 19.85 11.89 6.00
N LEU A 147 20.24 10.62 6.02
CA LEU A 147 21.34 10.14 6.85
C LEU A 147 22.66 10.46 6.20
N GLU A 148 23.60 10.90 7.01
CA GLU A 148 24.98 11.11 6.61
C GLU A 148 25.70 9.77 6.39
N PRO A 149 26.78 9.72 5.58
CA PRO A 149 27.51 8.48 5.30
C PRO A 149 27.95 7.74 6.57
N ARG A 150 28.37 8.47 7.61
CA ARG A 150 28.75 7.89 8.92
C ARG A 150 27.58 7.21 9.64
N GLU A 151 26.38 7.78 9.53
CA GLU A 151 25.16 7.25 10.16
C GLU A 151 24.68 6.00 9.41
N VAL A 152 24.77 6.01 8.08
CA VAL A 152 24.51 4.82 7.25
C VAL A 152 25.51 3.71 7.58
N GLY A 153 26.80 4.04 7.70
CA GLY A 153 27.85 3.10 8.11
C GLY A 153 27.58 2.48 9.49
N ALA A 154 27.19 3.29 10.47
CA ALA A 154 26.81 2.83 11.80
C ALA A 154 25.57 1.91 11.78
N ALA A 155 24.54 2.25 10.98
CA ALA A 155 23.35 1.43 10.81
C ALA A 155 23.67 0.07 10.16
N LEU A 156 24.54 0.04 9.15
CA LEU A 156 25.00 -1.20 8.52
C LEU A 156 25.75 -2.10 9.51
N LEU A 157 26.66 -1.53 10.30
CA LEU A 157 27.40 -2.27 11.32
C LEU A 157 26.47 -2.81 12.41
N ALA A 158 25.57 -1.97 12.93
CA ALA A 158 24.58 -2.37 13.92
C ALA A 158 23.67 -3.49 13.40
N ALA A 159 23.20 -3.38 12.15
CA ALA A 159 22.41 -4.42 11.50
C ALA A 159 23.18 -5.75 11.39
N ALA A 160 24.48 -5.71 11.05
CA ALA A 160 25.32 -6.91 11.00
C ALA A 160 25.49 -7.56 12.37
N VAL A 161 25.73 -6.77 13.42
CA VAL A 161 25.86 -7.28 14.81
C VAL A 161 24.54 -7.90 15.29
N LEU A 162 23.43 -7.19 15.11
CA LEU A 162 22.10 -7.69 15.47
C LEU A 162 21.71 -8.92 14.66
N ALA A 163 22.09 -8.99 13.37
CA ALA A 163 21.88 -10.17 12.54
C ALA A 163 22.61 -11.39 13.09
N LEU A 164 23.88 -11.24 13.46
CA LEU A 164 24.68 -12.31 14.06
C LEU A 164 24.12 -12.76 15.41
N ALA A 165 23.69 -11.81 16.25
CA ALA A 165 23.08 -12.10 17.54
C ALA A 165 21.74 -12.83 17.37
N THR A 166 20.90 -12.39 16.42
CA THR A 166 19.61 -13.01 16.11
C THR A 166 19.80 -14.41 15.53
N GLU A 167 20.73 -14.57 14.60
CA GLU A 167 21.00 -15.86 13.95
C GLU A 167 21.46 -16.91 14.96
N ARG A 168 22.41 -16.56 15.83
CA ARG A 168 22.99 -17.50 16.81
C ARG A 168 22.11 -17.69 18.05
N GLY A 169 21.51 -16.61 18.56
CA GLY A 169 20.78 -16.61 19.84
C GLY A 169 19.30 -16.97 19.71
N VAL A 170 18.67 -16.71 18.57
CA VAL A 170 17.22 -16.90 18.39
C VAL A 170 16.95 -17.90 17.27
N GLN A 171 17.42 -17.62 16.05
CA GLN A 171 17.03 -18.36 14.86
C GLN A 171 17.55 -19.79 14.89
N ARG A 172 18.85 -20.03 15.07
CA ARG A 172 19.43 -21.39 15.15
C ARG A 172 18.82 -22.26 16.25
N PRO A 173 18.73 -21.83 17.52
CA PRO A 173 18.18 -22.67 18.57
C PRO A 173 16.69 -22.95 18.35
N LEU A 174 15.93 -21.96 17.88
CA LEU A 174 14.53 -22.15 17.54
C LEU A 174 14.39 -23.14 16.38
N GLN A 175 15.14 -22.95 15.30
CA GLN A 175 15.10 -23.81 14.12
C GLN A 175 15.41 -25.27 14.48
N ARG A 176 16.46 -25.53 15.28
CA ARG A 176 16.79 -26.89 15.76
C ARG A 176 15.66 -27.52 16.59
N ARG A 177 15.04 -26.74 17.48
CA ARG A 177 13.92 -27.22 18.32
C ARG A 177 12.67 -27.53 17.48
N LEU A 178 12.39 -26.67 16.50
CA LEU A 178 11.23 -26.77 15.63
C LEU A 178 11.36 -27.86 14.56
N GLU A 179 12.56 -28.06 14.01
CA GLU A 179 12.84 -29.15 13.06
C GLU A 179 12.70 -30.53 13.72
N ALA A 180 13.00 -30.63 15.02
CA ALA A 180 12.80 -31.87 15.78
C ALA A 180 11.33 -32.19 16.06
N ARG A 181 10.41 -31.21 15.95
CA ARG A 181 8.98 -31.35 16.31
C ARG A 181 8.07 -30.59 15.34
N PRO A 182 7.93 -31.05 14.07
CA PRO A 182 7.28 -30.28 13.01
C PRO A 182 5.81 -29.93 13.28
N MET A 183 5.07 -30.76 14.02
CA MET A 183 3.68 -30.48 14.39
C MET A 183 3.58 -29.35 15.43
N LEU A 184 4.46 -29.35 16.44
CA LEU A 184 4.54 -28.26 17.42
C LEU A 184 4.93 -26.94 16.74
N SER A 185 5.78 -27.01 15.72
CA SER A 185 6.18 -25.84 14.92
C SER A 185 5.02 -25.23 14.16
N LEU A 186 4.19 -26.06 13.51
CA LEU A 186 2.96 -25.57 12.89
C LEU A 186 2.01 -24.93 13.89
N LEU A 187 1.79 -25.56 15.04
CA LEU A 187 0.90 -25.03 16.08
C LEU A 187 1.41 -23.71 16.64
N THR A 188 2.70 -23.62 16.95
CA THR A 188 3.33 -22.39 17.46
C THR A 188 3.26 -21.27 16.43
N CYS A 189 3.64 -21.53 15.17
CA CYS A 189 3.55 -20.54 14.10
C CYS A 189 2.10 -20.13 13.83
N GLY A 190 1.17 -21.09 13.82
CA GLY A 190 -0.26 -20.84 13.64
C GLY A 190 -0.84 -19.99 14.77
N ALA A 191 -0.47 -20.27 16.02
CA ALA A 191 -0.87 -19.46 17.18
C ALA A 191 -0.32 -18.03 17.11
N LEU A 192 0.94 -17.85 16.73
CA LEU A 192 1.55 -16.53 16.57
C LEU A 192 0.86 -15.73 15.45
N VAL A 193 0.69 -16.31 14.27
CA VAL A 193 -0.01 -15.66 13.15
C VAL A 193 -1.46 -15.38 13.52
N GLY A 194 -2.15 -16.32 14.17
CA GLY A 194 -3.51 -16.14 14.66
C GLY A 194 -3.61 -14.99 15.66
N SER A 195 -2.69 -14.90 16.61
CA SER A 195 -2.66 -13.82 17.59
C SER A 195 -2.41 -12.45 16.95
N LEU A 196 -1.51 -12.38 15.95
CA LEU A 196 -1.28 -11.16 15.18
C LEU A 196 -2.51 -10.77 14.35
N ALA A 197 -3.19 -11.74 13.73
CA ALA A 197 -4.41 -11.49 12.97
C ALA A 197 -5.55 -11.00 13.88
N ILE A 198 -5.73 -11.62 15.05
CA ILE A 198 -6.69 -11.18 16.06
C ILE A 198 -6.34 -9.78 16.57
N GLY A 199 -5.07 -9.53 16.88
CA GLY A 199 -4.61 -8.22 17.30
C GLY A 199 -4.84 -7.14 16.25
N ALA A 200 -4.54 -7.43 14.97
CA ALA A 200 -4.80 -6.53 13.86
C ALA A 200 -6.31 -6.28 13.66
N ALA A 201 -7.14 -7.34 13.75
CA ALA A 201 -8.60 -7.22 13.66
C ALA A 201 -9.18 -6.41 14.83
N ALA A 202 -8.65 -6.61 16.05
CA ALA A 202 -9.02 -5.84 17.22
C ALA A 202 -8.63 -4.36 17.07
N LEU A 203 -7.39 -4.08 16.64
CA LEU A 203 -6.95 -2.72 16.33
C LEU A 203 -7.83 -2.07 15.27
N PHE A 204 -8.21 -2.80 14.22
CA PHE A 204 -9.12 -2.27 13.20
C PHE A 204 -10.52 -1.99 13.77
N ALA A 205 -11.07 -2.92 14.57
CA ALA A 205 -12.40 -2.78 15.17
C ALA A 205 -12.48 -1.69 16.25
N LEU A 206 -11.34 -1.34 16.86
CA LEU A 206 -11.20 -0.29 17.88
C LEU A 206 -10.80 1.07 17.29
N ASP A 207 -10.80 1.22 15.96
CA ASP A 207 -10.27 2.41 15.26
C ASP A 207 -8.83 2.77 15.69
N GLY A 208 -8.05 1.73 16.02
CA GLY A 208 -6.66 1.79 16.43
C GLY A 208 -6.47 1.91 17.95
N LEU A 209 -5.45 2.69 18.33
CA LEU A 209 -5.10 3.02 19.71
C LEU A 209 -4.99 4.54 19.85
N PRO A 210 -6.10 5.27 19.96
CA PRO A 210 -6.09 6.75 19.93
C PRO A 210 -5.26 7.34 21.07
N GLU A 211 -5.16 6.64 22.21
CA GLU A 211 -4.36 7.05 23.36
C GLU A 211 -2.85 7.12 23.09
N ARG A 212 -2.36 6.51 22.00
CA ARG A 212 -0.95 6.61 21.59
C ARG A 212 -0.54 8.03 21.18
N ALA A 213 -1.51 8.88 20.84
CA ALA A 213 -1.29 10.27 20.45
C ALA A 213 -1.60 11.20 21.63
N SER A 214 -0.87 12.31 21.74
CA SER A 214 -1.14 13.32 22.75
C SER A 214 -2.54 13.92 22.55
N ALA A 215 -3.12 14.48 23.62
CA ALA A 215 -4.43 15.14 23.52
C ALA A 215 -4.45 16.25 22.46
N ALA A 216 -3.34 16.97 22.30
CA ALA A 216 -3.17 17.98 21.26
C ALA A 216 -3.23 17.36 19.85
N VAL A 217 -2.50 16.27 19.60
CA VAL A 217 -2.53 15.59 18.29
C VAL A 217 -3.92 15.03 17.97
N ARG A 218 -4.62 14.48 18.97
CA ARG A 218 -6.01 14.02 18.77
C ARG A 218 -6.96 15.17 18.47
N ALA A 219 -6.79 16.33 19.10
CA ALA A 219 -7.60 17.51 18.83
C ALA A 219 -7.36 18.02 17.40
N GLU A 220 -6.11 18.06 16.95
CA GLU A 220 -5.74 18.39 15.57
C GLU A 220 -6.30 17.38 14.57
N GLU A 221 -6.15 16.08 14.81
CA GLU A 221 -6.72 15.02 13.97
C GLU A 221 -8.25 15.15 13.84
N ALA A 222 -8.93 15.39 14.97
CA ALA A 222 -10.36 15.63 14.98
C ALA A 222 -10.73 16.88 14.15
N ALA A 223 -9.93 17.95 14.22
CA ALA A 223 -10.13 19.17 13.44
C ALA A 223 -9.91 18.94 11.94
N VAL A 224 -8.89 18.17 11.54
CA VAL A 224 -8.62 17.82 10.13
C VAL A 224 -9.78 17.05 9.51
N MET A 225 -10.46 16.21 10.29
CA MET A 225 -11.62 15.44 9.82
C MET A 225 -12.90 16.28 9.67
N VAL A 226 -12.94 17.51 10.21
CA VAL A 226 -14.04 18.45 10.00
C VAL A 226 -13.92 19.09 8.62
N ARG A 227 -14.53 18.45 7.62
CA ARG A 227 -14.69 19.07 6.30
C ARG A 227 -15.54 20.33 6.38
N ALA A 228 -15.07 21.42 5.77
CA ALA A 228 -15.82 22.67 5.65
C ALA A 228 -17.14 22.45 4.88
N PRO A 229 -18.20 23.26 5.13
CA PRO A 229 -19.52 23.05 4.51
C PRO A 229 -19.50 22.98 2.98
N LEU A 230 -18.70 23.83 2.31
CA LEU A 230 -18.52 23.77 0.85
C LEU A 230 -17.75 22.53 0.43
N GLN A 231 -16.69 22.14 1.14
CA GLN A 231 -15.99 20.89 0.85
C GLN A 231 -16.90 19.66 0.96
N ARG A 232 -17.80 19.61 1.95
CA ARG A 232 -18.75 18.49 2.09
C ARG A 232 -19.77 18.41 0.94
N ARG A 233 -20.19 19.55 0.40
CA ARG A 233 -21.32 19.65 -0.55
C ARG A 233 -20.92 19.83 -2.01
N CYS A 234 -19.74 20.37 -2.26
CA CYS A 234 -19.30 20.91 -3.55
C CYS A 234 -17.98 20.29 -4.02
N HIS A 235 -17.50 19.29 -3.28
CA HIS A 235 -16.44 18.40 -3.72
C HIS A 235 -17.06 17.10 -4.25
N MET A 236 -16.78 16.79 -5.51
CA MET A 236 -17.45 15.73 -6.26
C MET A 236 -16.51 14.54 -6.44
N GLU A 237 -17.06 13.33 -6.33
CA GLU A 237 -16.35 12.10 -6.73
C GLU A 237 -16.61 11.76 -8.22
N GLU A 238 -17.66 12.36 -8.77
CA GLU A 238 -18.14 12.10 -10.13
C GLU A 238 -17.96 13.30 -11.05
N ALA A 239 -18.07 13.05 -12.35
CA ALA A 239 -17.88 14.04 -13.42
C ALA A 239 -19.10 14.97 -13.60
N VAL A 240 -19.51 15.63 -12.52
CA VAL A 240 -20.69 16.50 -12.49
C VAL A 240 -20.33 17.82 -11.82
N ILE A 241 -20.62 18.93 -12.48
CA ILE A 241 -20.47 20.25 -11.86
C ILE A 241 -21.59 20.46 -10.83
N PRO A 242 -21.24 20.81 -9.57
CA PRO A 242 -22.26 21.01 -8.55
C PRO A 242 -23.09 22.26 -8.83
N SER A 243 -24.34 22.24 -8.36
CA SER A 243 -25.29 23.32 -8.61
C SER A 243 -24.81 24.66 -8.02
N ALA A 244 -24.97 25.74 -8.79
CA ALA A 244 -24.58 27.07 -8.35
C ALA A 244 -25.30 27.49 -7.06
N ALA A 245 -26.59 27.15 -6.93
CA ALA A 245 -27.41 27.51 -5.77
C ALA A 245 -26.90 26.89 -4.47
N ALA A 246 -26.42 25.64 -4.51
CA ALA A 246 -25.91 24.95 -3.33
C ALA A 246 -24.44 25.28 -3.01
N CYS A 247 -23.68 25.70 -4.03
CA CYS A 247 -22.23 25.79 -3.97
C CYS A 247 -21.66 27.20 -4.16
N THR A 248 -22.51 28.21 -4.04
CA THR A 248 -22.13 29.62 -3.98
C THR A 248 -22.38 30.17 -2.59
N VAL A 249 -21.41 30.92 -2.05
CA VAL A 249 -21.50 31.62 -0.77
C VAL A 249 -21.23 33.10 -0.99
N PRO A 250 -22.11 34.01 -0.54
CA PRO A 250 -23.38 33.74 0.15
C PRO A 250 -24.44 33.09 -0.76
N VAL A 251 -25.36 32.33 -0.16
CA VAL A 251 -26.40 31.59 -0.89
C VAL A 251 -27.29 32.57 -1.66
N GLY A 252 -27.57 32.27 -2.92
CA GLY A 252 -28.40 33.12 -3.80
C GLY A 252 -27.66 34.28 -4.46
N ALA A 253 -26.40 34.53 -4.10
CA ALA A 253 -25.57 35.50 -4.81
C ALA A 253 -25.08 34.96 -6.15
N ARG A 254 -24.80 35.86 -7.09
CA ARG A 254 -24.08 35.54 -8.31
C ARG A 254 -22.58 35.50 -8.00
N ALA A 255 -21.96 34.34 -8.16
CA ALA A 255 -20.53 34.19 -7.92
C ALA A 255 -19.69 35.03 -8.89
N ASP A 256 -18.76 35.79 -8.36
CA ASP A 256 -17.72 36.53 -9.09
C ASP A 256 -16.33 35.91 -8.88
N VAL A 257 -16.16 35.06 -7.86
CA VAL A 257 -14.96 34.26 -7.64
C VAL A 257 -15.32 32.78 -7.73
N VAL A 258 -14.50 32.00 -8.45
CA VAL A 258 -14.67 30.55 -8.60
C VAL A 258 -13.44 29.82 -8.10
N LEU A 259 -13.65 28.81 -7.25
CA LEU A 259 -12.65 27.83 -6.86
C LEU A 259 -12.86 26.54 -7.66
N TRP A 260 -11.96 26.27 -8.60
CA TRP A 260 -11.99 25.12 -9.49
C TRP A 260 -10.74 24.25 -9.29
N GLY A 261 -10.91 22.94 -9.10
CA GLY A 261 -9.76 22.09 -8.84
C GLY A 261 -10.06 20.72 -8.29
N ASN A 262 -9.09 20.14 -7.58
CA ASN A 262 -9.23 18.83 -6.94
C ASN A 262 -9.48 18.91 -5.42
N SER A 263 -9.18 17.82 -4.70
CA SER A 263 -9.28 17.76 -3.24
C SER A 263 -8.40 18.79 -2.56
N HIS A 264 -7.18 19.07 -3.05
CA HIS A 264 -6.31 20.12 -2.51
C HIS A 264 -6.95 21.50 -2.66
N ALA A 265 -7.50 21.80 -3.85
CA ALA A 265 -8.26 23.04 -4.04
C ALA A 265 -9.43 23.14 -3.06
N SER A 266 -10.17 22.05 -2.82
CA SER A 266 -11.31 22.08 -1.90
C SER A 266 -10.93 22.46 -0.46
N HIS A 267 -9.70 22.14 -0.03
CA HIS A 267 -9.19 22.45 1.31
C HIS A 267 -8.87 23.95 1.51
N ILE A 268 -8.67 24.74 0.45
CA ILE A 268 -8.43 26.18 0.58
C ILE A 268 -9.73 26.98 0.76
N SER A 269 -10.90 26.33 0.59
CA SER A 269 -12.20 26.99 0.64
C SER A 269 -12.45 27.84 1.89
N PRO A 270 -12.06 27.45 3.13
CA PRO A 270 -12.31 28.30 4.30
C PRO A 270 -11.53 29.62 4.25
N ALA A 271 -10.25 29.56 3.85
CA ALA A 271 -9.41 30.75 3.72
C ALA A 271 -9.91 31.66 2.60
N LEU A 272 -10.32 31.08 1.47
CA LEU A 272 -10.88 31.82 0.35
C LEU A 272 -12.19 32.52 0.73
N LEU A 273 -13.08 31.84 1.47
CA LEU A 273 -14.32 32.42 1.95
C LEU A 273 -14.10 33.57 2.93
N ALA A 274 -13.13 33.44 3.85
CA ALA A 274 -12.79 34.51 4.78
C ALA A 274 -12.25 35.76 4.02
N TRP A 275 -11.36 35.53 3.06
CA TRP A 275 -10.84 36.59 2.20
C TRP A 275 -11.96 37.26 1.38
N ALA A 276 -12.81 36.47 0.73
CA ALA A 276 -13.89 36.95 -0.13
C ALA A 276 -14.95 37.71 0.66
N GLY A 277 -15.37 37.18 1.82
CA GLY A 277 -16.35 37.82 2.69
C GLY A 277 -15.89 39.19 3.18
N SER A 278 -14.60 39.36 3.50
CA SER A 278 -14.04 40.66 3.90
C SER A 278 -14.05 41.72 2.79
N ARG A 279 -14.27 41.30 1.53
CA ARG A 279 -14.22 42.15 0.33
C ARG A 279 -15.54 42.20 -0.44
N GLY A 280 -16.59 41.56 0.08
CA GLY A 280 -17.90 41.52 -0.56
C GLY A 280 -17.98 40.64 -1.81
N HIS A 281 -17.07 39.68 -1.98
CA HIS A 281 -17.08 38.73 -3.10
C HIS A 281 -17.94 37.51 -2.78
N ALA A 282 -18.61 36.97 -3.80
CA ALA A 282 -19.35 35.72 -3.76
C ALA A 282 -18.53 34.59 -4.40
N VAL A 283 -18.24 33.55 -3.62
CA VAL A 283 -17.39 32.43 -4.02
C VAL A 283 -18.24 31.23 -4.41
N ARG A 284 -17.99 30.68 -5.60
CA ARG A 284 -18.49 29.35 -5.99
C ARG A 284 -17.39 28.32 -5.94
N GLN A 285 -17.65 27.16 -5.34
CA GLN A 285 -16.75 26.01 -5.38
C GLN A 285 -17.25 24.95 -6.36
N ALA A 286 -16.35 24.46 -7.21
CA ALA A 286 -16.55 23.30 -8.07
C ALA A 286 -15.27 22.49 -8.12
N THR A 287 -15.18 21.46 -7.28
CA THR A 287 -13.95 20.65 -7.15
C THR A 287 -14.24 19.16 -7.30
N MET A 288 -13.27 18.37 -7.81
CA MET A 288 -13.43 16.93 -8.01
C MET A 288 -12.19 16.12 -7.58
N SER A 289 -12.37 15.02 -6.84
CA SER A 289 -11.28 14.15 -6.37
C SER A 289 -10.31 13.75 -7.48
N GLY A 290 -9.01 13.99 -7.26
CA GLY A 290 -7.93 13.62 -8.21
C GLY A 290 -7.98 14.32 -9.57
N CYS A 291 -8.85 15.31 -9.77
CA CYS A 291 -9.04 15.92 -11.08
C CYS A 291 -8.12 17.13 -11.32
N LEU A 292 -7.09 16.93 -12.15
CA LEU A 292 -6.24 18.02 -12.63
C LEU A 292 -7.00 18.90 -13.62
N THR A 293 -6.93 20.22 -13.47
CA THR A 293 -7.64 21.22 -14.27
C THR A 293 -7.04 21.42 -15.66
N LEU A 294 -6.92 20.33 -16.41
CA LEU A 294 -6.40 20.28 -17.77
C LEU A 294 -7.54 19.85 -18.71
N ALA A 295 -7.68 20.56 -19.83
CA ALA A 295 -8.70 20.24 -20.84
C ALA A 295 -8.31 19.05 -21.73
N GLY A 296 -7.00 18.84 -21.93
CA GLY A 296 -6.43 17.80 -22.80
C GLY A 296 -6.30 16.45 -22.10
N ARG A 297 -6.47 15.37 -22.88
CA ARG A 297 -6.41 13.97 -22.41
C ARG A 297 -5.12 13.24 -22.85
N ASP A 298 -4.32 13.87 -23.71
CA ASP A 298 -3.39 13.19 -24.62
C ASP A 298 -2.21 12.46 -23.96
N ASN A 299 -1.99 12.66 -22.66
CA ASN A 299 -0.90 12.06 -21.90
C ASN A 299 -1.35 11.01 -20.86
N GLY A 300 -2.65 10.68 -20.78
CA GLY A 300 -3.18 9.70 -19.82
C GLY A 300 -3.16 10.17 -18.36
N ILE A 301 -2.77 11.42 -18.10
CA ILE A 301 -2.72 12.02 -16.76
C ILE A 301 -4.12 12.39 -16.26
N VAL A 302 -5.06 12.64 -17.17
CA VAL A 302 -6.43 13.04 -16.89
C VAL A 302 -7.39 11.92 -17.22
N SER A 303 -8.17 11.45 -16.23
CA SER A 303 -9.21 10.43 -16.46
C SER A 303 -10.38 10.98 -17.28
N ASP A 304 -11.15 10.08 -17.93
CA ASP A 304 -12.37 10.42 -18.69
C ASP A 304 -13.35 11.27 -17.88
N ALA A 305 -13.50 10.90 -16.61
CA ALA A 305 -14.37 11.58 -15.67
C ALA A 305 -13.88 13.00 -15.40
N CYS A 306 -12.59 13.17 -15.14
CA CYS A 306 -12.00 14.48 -14.93
C CYS A 306 -12.06 15.36 -16.19
N ALA A 307 -11.79 14.81 -17.37
CA ALA A 307 -11.89 15.55 -18.62
C ALA A 307 -13.33 16.03 -18.90
N ARG A 308 -14.35 15.21 -18.58
CA ARG A 308 -15.76 15.64 -18.66
C ARG A 308 -16.08 16.74 -17.66
N PHE A 309 -15.64 16.60 -16.41
CA PHE A 309 -15.82 17.61 -15.37
C PHE A 309 -15.20 18.95 -15.80
N ASN A 310 -13.96 18.94 -16.30
CA ASN A 310 -13.28 20.15 -16.76
C ASN A 310 -13.97 20.82 -17.94
N ARG A 311 -14.50 20.05 -18.91
CA ARG A 311 -15.28 20.62 -20.02
C ARG A 311 -16.55 21.31 -19.52
N GLN A 312 -17.32 20.65 -18.66
CA GLN A 312 -18.50 21.25 -18.05
C GLN A 312 -18.14 22.52 -17.23
N ALA A 313 -17.03 22.49 -16.51
CA ALA A 313 -16.54 23.64 -15.76
C ALA A 313 -16.25 24.82 -16.69
N ILE A 314 -15.48 24.60 -17.77
CA ILE A 314 -15.11 25.61 -18.75
C ILE A 314 -16.36 26.24 -19.40
N GLU A 315 -17.33 25.41 -19.80
CA GLU A 315 -18.61 25.87 -20.36
C GLU A 315 -19.37 26.76 -19.37
N GLU A 316 -19.47 26.32 -18.10
CA GLU A 316 -20.16 27.06 -17.05
C GLU A 316 -19.46 28.40 -16.73
N TRP A 317 -18.13 28.43 -16.69
CA TRP A 317 -17.37 29.67 -16.47
C TRP A 317 -17.51 30.64 -17.64
N GLY A 318 -17.57 30.14 -18.88
CA GLY A 318 -17.86 30.95 -20.07
C GLY A 318 -19.26 31.60 -20.03
N ARG A 319 -20.23 30.91 -19.43
CA ARG A 319 -21.61 31.41 -19.24
C ARG A 319 -21.72 32.40 -18.08
N VAL A 320 -21.14 32.09 -16.92
CA VAL A 320 -21.24 32.90 -15.69
C VAL A 320 -20.36 34.15 -15.76
N ARG A 321 -19.20 34.04 -16.42
CA ARG A 321 -18.14 35.07 -16.53
C ARG A 321 -17.73 35.64 -15.16
N PRO A 322 -17.15 34.81 -14.27
CA PRO A 322 -16.63 35.29 -12.99
C PRO A 322 -15.47 36.27 -13.21
N ALA A 323 -15.27 37.19 -12.27
CA ALA A 323 -14.16 38.12 -12.27
C ALA A 323 -12.82 37.42 -11.98
N MET A 324 -12.85 36.32 -11.23
CA MET A 324 -11.65 35.55 -10.86
C MET A 324 -11.94 34.05 -10.83
N ILE A 325 -11.01 33.25 -11.35
CA ILE A 325 -11.02 31.79 -11.24
C ILE A 325 -9.72 31.38 -10.55
N LEU A 326 -9.81 30.89 -9.31
CA LEU A 326 -8.74 30.19 -8.64
C LEU A 326 -8.71 28.73 -9.08
N VAL A 327 -7.56 28.33 -9.59
CA VAL A 327 -7.29 26.97 -10.03
C VAL A 327 -6.37 26.29 -9.02
N GLY A 328 -6.73 25.10 -8.55
CA GLY A 328 -5.91 24.33 -7.62
C GLY A 328 -5.83 22.84 -7.99
N ALA A 329 -4.65 22.26 -7.85
CA ALA A 329 -4.34 20.86 -8.14
C ALA A 329 -3.31 20.32 -7.16
#